data_AF-A0A947IGX8-F1
#
_entry.id   AF-A0A947IGX8-F1
#
_cell.length_a   1.000
_cell.length_b   1.000
_cell.length_c   1.000
_cell.angle_alpha   90.00
_cell.angle_beta   90.00
_cell.angle_gamma   90.00
#
_symmetry.space_group_name_H-M   'P 1'
#
loop_
_entity.id
_entity.type
_entity.pdbx_description
1 polymer ?
#
loop_
_entity_poly.entity_id
_entity_poly.type
_entity_poly.pdbx_seq_one_letter_code
_entity_poly.pdbx_strand_id
1 'polypeptide(L)'
;MTVAFWCVLIACVLPIMTAWVCGYFRGKQFGNVDNKHPRAQYAQLEGAGARAYAAQQNAWEALPVFTAAVVIAHLAGVDPAKSAIAAEVFITARILYPIFYIANKDMLRSLAFIVGLGACIALFVMAA
;
A
#
# COMPACT_ATOMS: atom_id res chain seq x y z
N MET A 1 10.46 -7.30 18.46
CA MET A 1 10.08 -6.89 17.09
C MET A 1 10.53 -5.45 16.91
N THR A 2 11.33 -5.14 15.89
CA THR A 2 11.69 -3.74 15.57
C THR A 2 10.47 -2.99 15.05
N VAL A 3 10.50 -1.65 15.09
CA VAL A 3 9.43 -0.81 14.52
C VAL A 3 9.21 -1.14 13.03
N ALA A 4 10.29 -1.41 12.28
CA ALA A 4 10.20 -1.79 10.88
C ALA A 4 9.36 -3.06 10.64
N PHE A 5 9.38 -4.05 11.53
CA PHE A 5 8.53 -5.24 11.41
C PHE A 5 7.06 -4.96 11.71
N TRP A 6 6.76 -4.03 12.62
CA TRP A 6 5.39 -3.55 12.80
C TRP A 6 4.88 -2.82 11.55
N CYS A 7 5.74 -2.05 10.90
CA CYS A 7 5.42 -1.45 9.61
C CYS A 7 5.10 -2.52 8.55
N VAL A 8 5.87 -3.61 8.46
CA VAL A 8 5.55 -4.73 7.55
C VAL A 8 4.15 -5.31 7.86
N LEU A 9 3.83 -5.53 9.14
CA LEU A 9 2.49 -5.99 9.52
C LEU A 9 1.39 -5.02 9.05
N ILE A 10 1.57 -3.71 9.26
CA ILE A 10 0.64 -2.69 8.79
C ILE A 10 0.52 -2.74 7.26
N ALA A 11 1.63 -2.88 6.54
CA ALA A 11 1.63 -3.00 5.08
C ALA A 11 0.83 -4.21 4.58
N CYS A 12 0.88 -5.35 5.29
CA CYS A 12 0.07 -6.53 4.96
C CYS A 12 -1.44 -6.28 5.12
N VAL A 13 -1.83 -5.43 6.08
CA VAL A 13 -3.24 -5.11 6.36
C VAL A 13 -3.81 -4.07 5.38
N LEU A 14 -2.99 -3.15 4.86
CA LEU A 14 -3.44 -2.04 4.01
C LEU A 14 -4.21 -2.47 2.73
N PRO A 15 -3.77 -3.47 1.94
CA PRO A 15 -4.53 -3.96 0.80
C PRO A 15 -5.90 -4.52 1.20
N ILE A 16 -6.02 -5.13 2.38
CA ILE A 16 -7.27 -5.69 2.90
C ILE A 16 -8.23 -4.55 3.29
N MET A 17 -7.72 -3.53 3.99
CA MET A 17 -8.50 -2.33 4.30
C MET A 17 -9.01 -1.63 3.04
N THR A 18 -8.18 -1.56 2.01
CA THR A 18 -8.56 -0.96 0.72
C THR A 18 -9.62 -1.82 0.00
N ALA A 19 -9.58 -3.15 0.16
CA ALA A 19 -10.61 -4.06 -0.34
C ALA A 19 -12.00 -3.76 0.26
N TRP A 20 -12.07 -3.45 1.55
CA TRP A 20 -13.31 -3.07 2.23
C TRP A 20 -13.86 -1.74 1.72
N VAL A 21 -12.99 -0.75 1.48
CA VAL A 21 -13.37 0.50 0.81
C VAL A 21 -13.94 0.23 -0.58
N CYS A 22 -13.35 -0.69 -1.35
CA CYS A 22 -13.91 -1.11 -2.63
C CYS A 22 -15.25 -1.84 -2.47
N GLY A 23 -15.45 -2.59 -1.39
CA GLY A 23 -16.72 -3.22 -1.03
C GLY A 23 -17.86 -2.20 -0.91
N TYR A 24 -17.59 -1.06 -0.26
CA TYR A 24 -18.54 0.05 -0.19
C TYR A 24 -18.92 0.59 -1.58
N PHE A 25 -17.93 0.81 -2.45
CA PHE A 25 -18.20 1.29 -3.82
C PHE A 25 -18.95 0.26 -4.68
N ARG A 26 -18.68 -1.04 -4.53
CA ARG A 26 -19.44 -2.10 -5.20
C ARG A 26 -20.91 -2.10 -4.80
N GLY A 27 -21.18 -2.05 -3.49
CA GLY A 27 -22.55 -1.95 -2.99
C GLY A 27 -23.26 -0.69 -3.50
N LYS A 28 -22.55 0.45 -3.54
CA LYS A 28 -23.10 1.72 -4.04
C LYS A 28 -23.42 1.68 -5.55
N GLN A 29 -22.56 1.09 -6.38
CA GLN A 29 -22.73 1.08 -7.84
C GLN A 29 -23.69 -0.01 -8.32
N PHE A 30 -23.66 -1.21 -7.71
CA PHE A 30 -24.42 -2.37 -8.19
C PHE A 30 -25.61 -2.76 -7.29
N GLY A 31 -25.81 -2.06 -6.16
CA GLY A 31 -26.86 -2.38 -5.18
C GLY A 31 -26.60 -3.65 -4.35
N ASN A 32 -25.55 -4.40 -4.65
CA ASN A 32 -25.12 -5.58 -3.89
C ASN A 32 -23.59 -5.78 -4.00
N VAL A 33 -23.05 -6.59 -3.09
CA VAL A 33 -21.66 -7.06 -3.15
C VAL A 33 -21.70 -8.54 -3.53
N ASP A 34 -21.25 -8.86 -4.74
CA ASP A 34 -21.16 -10.25 -5.21
C ASP A 34 -19.92 -10.92 -4.60
N ASN A 35 -20.15 -11.80 -3.64
CA ASN A 35 -19.11 -12.61 -3.01
C ASN A 35 -18.84 -13.93 -3.75
N LYS A 36 -19.67 -14.31 -4.73
CA LYS A 36 -19.43 -15.48 -5.58
C LYS A 36 -18.39 -15.17 -6.66
N HIS A 37 -18.48 -13.99 -7.28
CA HIS A 37 -17.54 -13.55 -8.33
C HIS A 37 -16.99 -12.13 -8.10
N PRO A 38 -16.32 -11.86 -6.95
CA PRO A 38 -15.93 -10.51 -6.56
C PRO A 38 -14.99 -9.83 -7.56
N ARG A 39 -14.10 -10.59 -8.22
CA ARG A 39 -13.17 -10.06 -9.23
C ARG A 39 -13.86 -9.61 -10.52
N ALA A 40 -14.88 -10.34 -10.96
CA ALA A 40 -15.69 -9.94 -12.11
C ALA A 40 -16.44 -8.63 -11.80
N GLN A 41 -16.98 -8.51 -10.59
CA GLN A 41 -17.65 -7.28 -10.15
C GLN A 41 -16.66 -6.10 -10.01
N TYR A 42 -15.43 -6.33 -9.53
CA TYR A 42 -14.39 -5.28 -9.48
C TYR A 42 -14.07 -4.73 -10.87
N ALA A 43 -14.01 -5.57 -11.90
CA ALA A 43 -13.70 -5.16 -13.28
C ALA A 43 -14.74 -4.21 -13.89
N GLN A 44 -15.96 -4.19 -13.35
CA GLN A 44 -17.05 -3.33 -13.80
C GLN A 44 -17.14 -2.02 -13.00
N LEU A 45 -16.33 -1.83 -11.95
CA LEU A 45 -16.35 -0.61 -11.17
C LEU A 45 -15.90 0.59 -12.01
N GLU A 46 -16.52 1.73 -11.76
CA GLU A 46 -16.17 3.00 -12.41
C GLU A 46 -15.81 4.06 -11.37
N GLY A 47 -15.24 5.17 -11.85
CA GLY A 47 -14.96 6.35 -11.02
C GLY A 47 -14.13 6.06 -9.78
N ALA A 48 -14.62 6.48 -8.61
CA ALA A 48 -13.93 6.31 -7.33
C ALA A 48 -13.75 4.84 -6.92
N GLY A 49 -14.69 3.97 -7.30
CA GLY A 49 -14.59 2.53 -7.03
C GLY A 49 -13.48 1.87 -7.83
N ALA A 50 -13.38 2.18 -9.12
CA ALA A 50 -12.29 1.70 -9.97
C ALA A 50 -10.91 2.13 -9.43
N ARG A 51 -10.82 3.39 -8.99
CA ARG A 51 -9.60 3.95 -8.38
C ARG A 51 -9.24 3.31 -7.05
N ALA A 52 -10.22 2.99 -6.21
CA ALA A 52 -10.00 2.22 -4.98
C ALA A 52 -9.44 0.82 -5.29
N TYR A 53 -9.99 0.14 -6.31
CA TYR A 53 -9.53 -1.18 -6.71
C TYR A 53 -8.10 -1.13 -7.28
N ALA A 54 -7.79 -0.14 -8.12
CA ALA A 54 -6.44 0.10 -8.61
C ALA A 54 -5.45 0.37 -7.46
N ALA A 55 -5.85 1.16 -6.45
CA ALA A 55 -5.03 1.42 -5.27
C ALA A 55 -4.77 0.13 -4.46
N GLN A 56 -5.77 -0.76 -4.35
CA GLN A 56 -5.59 -2.06 -3.72
C GLN A 56 -4.56 -2.92 -4.44
N GLN A 57 -4.64 -3.02 -5.77
CA GLN A 57 -3.67 -3.79 -6.57
C GLN A 57 -2.26 -3.22 -6.39
N ASN A 58 -2.10 -1.90 -6.44
CA ASN A 58 -0.80 -1.27 -6.20
C ASN A 58 -0.24 -1.54 -4.79
N ALA A 59 -1.10 -1.64 -3.77
CA ALA A 59 -0.67 -2.00 -2.43
C ALA A 59 -0.14 -3.44 -2.38
N TRP A 60 -0.75 -4.38 -3.11
CA TRP A 60 -0.23 -5.74 -3.26
C TRP A 60 1.10 -5.81 -4.01
N GLU A 61 1.31 -4.97 -5.02
CA GLU A 61 2.57 -4.87 -5.76
C GLU A 61 3.71 -4.27 -4.91
N ALA A 62 3.39 -3.28 -4.08
CA ALA A 62 4.38 -2.61 -3.22
C ALA A 62 4.81 -3.47 -2.01
N LEU A 63 3.91 -4.30 -1.49
CA LEU A 63 4.16 -5.14 -0.32
C LEU A 63 5.40 -6.04 -0.43
N PRO A 64 5.61 -6.86 -1.49
CA PRO A 64 6.79 -7.72 -1.60
C PRO A 64 8.08 -6.92 -1.66
N VAL A 65 8.10 -5.78 -2.36
CA VAL A 65 9.28 -4.91 -2.45
C VAL A 65 9.66 -4.37 -1.08
N PHE A 66 8.69 -3.83 -0.33
CA PHE A 66 8.92 -3.29 1.00
C PHE A 66 9.34 -4.38 2.01
N THR A 67 8.67 -5.52 1.97
CA THR A 67 8.98 -6.66 2.85
C THR A 67 10.42 -7.13 2.61
N ALA A 68 10.82 -7.31 1.35
CA ALA A 68 12.18 -7.68 1.00
C ALA A 68 13.21 -6.64 1.50
N ALA A 69 12.93 -5.35 1.29
CA ALA A 69 13.81 -4.27 1.73
C ALA A 69 14.02 -4.24 3.25
N VAL A 70 12.94 -4.37 4.04
CA VAL A 70 13.02 -4.41 5.51
C VAL A 70 13.77 -5.65 6.00
N VAL A 71 13.48 -6.82 5.42
CA VAL A 71 14.15 -8.08 5.79
C VAL A 71 15.65 -8.01 5.48
N ILE A 72 16.03 -7.51 4.30
CA ILE A 72 17.44 -7.38 3.91
C ILE A 72 18.17 -6.38 4.80
N ALA A 73 17.57 -5.21 5.09
CA ALA A 73 18.15 -4.26 6.03
C ALA A 73 18.32 -4.85 7.44
N HIS A 74 17.36 -5.64 7.90
CA HIS A 74 17.47 -6.33 9.19
C HIS A 74 18.61 -7.37 9.19
N LEU A 75 18.72 -8.18 8.14
CA LEU A 75 19.76 -9.20 8.01
C LEU A 75 21.17 -8.59 7.87
N ALA A 76 21.28 -7.43 7.22
CA ALA A 76 22.53 -6.68 7.11
C ALA A 76 22.94 -5.97 8.41
N GLY A 77 22.13 -6.02 9.46
CA GLY A 77 22.43 -5.37 10.74
C GLY A 77 22.34 -3.84 10.69
N VAL A 78 21.52 -3.28 9.79
CA VAL A 78 21.26 -1.84 9.74
C VAL A 78 20.73 -1.35 11.08
N ASP A 79 21.18 -0.17 11.50
CA ASP A 79 20.71 0.51 12.70
C ASP A 79 19.16 0.49 12.78
N PRO A 80 18.58 -0.10 13.83
CA PRO A 80 17.14 -0.20 14.02
C PRO A 80 16.41 1.15 13.98
N ALA A 81 17.05 2.24 14.44
CA ALA A 81 16.43 3.57 14.43
C ALA A 81 16.35 4.14 13.00
N LYS A 82 17.39 3.95 12.19
CA LYS A 82 17.41 4.42 10.79
C LYS A 82 16.43 3.64 9.92
N SER A 83 16.40 2.32 10.07
CA SER A 83 15.45 1.46 9.36
C SER A 83 14.00 1.74 9.76
N ALA A 84 13.75 2.08 11.05
CA ALA A 84 12.43 2.51 11.52
C ALA A 84 11.93 3.76 10.79
N ILE A 85 12.75 4.80 10.66
CA ILE A 85 12.38 6.05 9.97
C ILE A 85 11.96 5.76 8.52
N ALA A 86 12.76 4.99 7.77
CA ALA A 86 12.42 4.64 6.39
C ALA A 86 11.12 3.82 6.31
N ALA A 87 10.92 2.88 7.23
CA ALA A 87 9.70 2.07 7.29
C ALA A 87 8.45 2.90 7.63
N GLU A 88 8.55 3.85 8.54
CA GLU A 88 7.46 4.78 8.89
C GLU A 88 7.09 5.72 7.74
N VAL A 89 8.09 6.24 7.02
CA VAL A 89 7.90 7.03 5.80
C VAL A 89 7.15 6.21 4.74
N PHE A 90 7.54 4.96 4.52
CA PHE A 90 6.83 4.06 3.61
C PHE A 90 5.36 3.90 4.01
N ILE A 91 5.09 3.58 5.28
CA ILE A 91 3.71 3.37 5.76
C ILE A 91 2.86 4.62 5.64
N THR A 92 3.40 5.78 6.00
CA THR A 92 2.71 7.06 5.84
C THR A 92 2.34 7.30 4.38
N ALA A 93 3.29 7.08 3.47
CA ALA A 93 3.04 7.19 2.03
C ALA A 93 1.98 6.19 1.55
N ARG A 94 1.99 4.95 2.05
CA ARG A 94 1.02 3.91 1.69
C ARG A 94 -0.38 4.15 2.25
N ILE A 95 -0.53 4.86 3.37
CA ILE A 95 -1.84 5.27 3.89
C ILE A 95 -2.41 6.42 3.05
N LEU A 96 -1.57 7.39 2.67
CA LEU A 96 -1.98 8.54 1.87
C LEU A 96 -2.27 8.18 0.41
N TYR A 97 -1.55 7.20 -0.16
CA TYR A 97 -1.69 6.79 -1.55
C TYR A 97 -3.14 6.44 -1.97
N PRO A 98 -3.87 5.51 -1.31
CA PRO A 98 -5.25 5.19 -1.67
C PRO A 98 -6.19 6.38 -1.47
N ILE A 99 -5.95 7.25 -0.48
CA ILE A 99 -6.75 8.47 -0.25
C ILE A 99 -6.67 9.39 -1.46
N PHE A 100 -5.44 9.71 -1.92
CA PHE A 100 -5.23 10.55 -3.09
C PHE A 100 -5.72 9.90 -4.38
N TYR A 101 -5.59 8.58 -4.49
CA TYR A 101 -6.11 7.82 -5.62
C TYR A 101 -7.63 7.96 -5.73
N ILE A 102 -8.36 7.65 -4.65
CA ILE A 102 -9.82 7.69 -4.61
C ILE A 102 -10.31 9.13 -4.88
N ALA A 103 -9.66 10.13 -4.28
CA ALA A 103 -9.93 11.56 -4.46
C ALA A 103 -9.52 12.13 -5.84
N ASN A 104 -8.94 11.31 -6.73
CA ASN A 104 -8.48 11.72 -8.05
C ASN A 104 -7.45 12.87 -8.03
N LYS A 105 -6.55 12.86 -7.04
CA LYS A 105 -5.42 13.80 -6.91
C LYS A 105 -4.14 13.12 -7.42
N ASP A 106 -3.97 13.14 -8.73
CA ASP A 106 -2.92 12.44 -9.47
C ASP A 106 -1.48 12.85 -9.07
N MET A 107 -1.19 14.15 -8.94
CA MET A 107 0.15 14.61 -8.54
C MET A 107 0.54 14.12 -7.14
N LEU A 108 -0.39 14.20 -6.18
CA LEU A 108 -0.16 13.75 -4.80
C LEU A 108 -0.03 12.22 -4.72
N ARG A 109 -0.81 11.50 -5.54
CA ARG A 109 -0.68 10.05 -5.69
C ARG A 109 0.71 9.66 -6.20
N SER A 110 1.21 10.33 -7.24
CA SER A 110 2.56 10.08 -7.78
C SER A 110 3.65 10.43 -6.77
N LEU A 111 3.49 11.52 -6.03
CA LEU A 111 4.41 11.88 -4.95
C LEU A 111 4.46 10.80 -3.86
N ALA A 112 3.30 10.35 -3.37
CA ALA A 112 3.22 9.25 -2.38
C ALA A 112 3.80 7.94 -2.94
N PHE A 113 3.68 7.70 -4.26
CA PHE A 113 4.34 6.58 -4.91
C PHE A 113 5.87 6.67 -4.79
N ILE A 114 6.42 7.80 -5.24
CA ILE A 114 7.87 8.05 -5.28
C ILE A 114 8.47 8.03 -3.88
N VAL A 115 7.80 8.64 -2.89
CA VAL A 115 8.25 8.63 -1.49
C VAL A 115 8.32 7.20 -0.95
N GLY A 116 7.28 6.38 -1.21
CA GLY A 116 7.28 4.98 -0.80
C GLY A 116 8.39 4.17 -1.47
N LEU A 117 8.57 4.32 -2.79
CA LEU A 117 9.65 3.65 -3.51
C LEU A 117 11.03 4.10 -3.00
N GLY A 118 11.21 5.39 -2.78
CA GLY A 118 12.43 5.98 -2.22
C GLY A 118 12.77 5.42 -0.84
N ALA A 119 11.77 5.19 0.02
CA ALA A 119 11.96 4.54 1.32
C ALA A 119 12.47 3.09 1.19
N CYS A 120 11.94 2.31 0.24
CA CYS A 120 12.45 0.97 -0.04
C CYS A 120 13.89 1.02 -0.56
N ILE A 121 14.20 1.92 -1.49
CA ILE A 121 15.56 2.10 -2.01
C ILE A 121 16.52 2.49 -0.88
N ALA A 122 16.13 3.40 0.01
CA ALA A 122 16.94 3.79 1.15
C ALA A 122 17.27 2.60 2.08
N LEU A 123 16.31 1.71 2.33
CA LEU A 123 16.55 0.48 3.10
C LEU A 123 17.59 -0.43 2.44
N PHE A 124 17.50 -0.61 1.12
CA PHE A 124 18.51 -1.38 0.38
C PHE A 124 19.89 -0.71 0.41
N VAL A 125 19.96 0.60 0.24
CA VAL A 125 21.23 1.36 0.25
C VAL A 125 21.87 1.33 1.64
N MET A 126 21.08 1.39 2.72
CA MET A 126 21.61 1.25 4.08
C MET A 126 22.14 -0.15 4.38
N ALA A 127 21.63 -1.17 3.68
CA ALA A 127 22.01 -2.56 3.84
C ALA A 127 23.24 -2.99 3.00
N ALA A 128 23.67 -2.13 2.08
CA ALA A 128 24.84 -2.34 1.22
C ALA A 128 26.13 -1.93 1.94
#